data_AF-A0A966UIA9-F1
#
_entry.id   AF-A0A966UIA9-F1
#
_cell.length_a   1.000
_cell.length_b   1.000
_cell.length_c   1.000
_cell.angle_alpha   90.00
_cell.angle_beta   90.00
_cell.angle_gamma   90.00
#
_symmetry.space_group_name_H-M   'P 1'
#
loop_
_entity.id
_entity.type
_entity.pdbx_description
1 polymer ?
#
loop_
_entity_poly.entity_id
_entity_poly.type
_entity_poly.pdbx_seq_one_letter_code
_entity_poly.pdbx_strand_id
1 'polypeptide(L)'
;MSRLCEGRVVIVTGSGRGIGREHALSLAKHGAFVVVNDLGAGVDGKGGDASPAQQVVNEIEAMGGKAIANGDDISSWDGAERLIKTAVETFGDLHAVVNNAGILRDRMLANMSEEEWDAVIKVHLKGTFAPSRHAAAYWRDQSKAGKAGVAAALTLVASGKDVLIIDKAVFPRDKCCGDGLTTGALRILEMLGFNPNSVANYQICDEVALRSPSGREIQLDLPNARDQKTGQFAAIAPRIELDNALVQHARASGVRIVENCAFVSVASQNSHEIIVNTDCPANLVDYKEITAKFMIAADGMWSPVRKSLGASQSGYLGEWHAFRQYVGNVTGPASKKLFVWFEKDLLPGYAWSFPLPNGRANIGFGILRGSKYSVQEMKALWVELLSRPHIASALGQDATLEGRHTAWPIPARITSAKLSSGRTLFVGDAVCAADTMTGEGIGQALLTGVLAAESITSSPQYNQHKICKSYSQKIKREFFADHRMSYVLGKILQNAVMTRGVLRLAGYSNWTRRNFVRWMFEDEPRAAVLTPSRWHRKFLKRDGAFKLSQSLETK
;
A
#
# COMPACT_ATOMS: atom_id res chain seq x y z
N MET A 1 -7.52 -28.39 12.04
CA MET A 1 -8.03 -27.07 12.47
C MET A 1 -6.97 -26.04 12.13
N SER A 2 -7.32 -24.94 11.46
CA SER A 2 -6.36 -23.85 11.21
C SER A 2 -5.98 -23.19 12.53
N ARG A 3 -4.68 -22.95 12.76
CA ARG A 3 -4.21 -22.23 13.94
C ARG A 3 -4.39 -20.72 13.72
N LEU A 4 -4.99 -20.00 14.67
CA LEU A 4 -5.45 -18.61 14.53
C LEU A 4 -4.34 -17.59 14.21
N CYS A 5 -3.11 -17.89 14.59
CA CYS A 5 -1.96 -17.00 14.48
C CYS A 5 -0.82 -17.59 13.64
N GLU A 6 -1.11 -18.55 12.76
CA GLU A 6 -0.12 -19.23 11.93
C GLU A 6 0.82 -18.22 11.23
N GLY A 7 2.12 -18.32 11.50
CA GLY A 7 3.16 -17.49 10.89
C GLY A 7 3.17 -16.02 11.34
N ARG A 8 2.40 -15.65 12.37
CA ARG A 8 2.38 -14.28 12.90
C ARG A 8 3.51 -14.07 13.89
N VAL A 9 4.19 -12.94 13.79
CA VAL A 9 5.20 -12.49 14.75
C VAL A 9 4.56 -11.56 15.78
N VAL A 10 4.60 -11.92 17.05
CA VAL A 10 3.91 -11.18 18.12
C VAL A 10 4.86 -10.89 19.27
N ILE A 11 4.89 -9.63 19.71
CA ILE A 11 5.56 -9.22 20.95
C ILE A 11 4.55 -9.25 22.09
N VAL A 12 4.91 -9.81 23.24
CA VAL A 12 4.12 -9.70 24.49
C VAL A 12 5.00 -9.08 25.58
N THR A 13 4.61 -7.92 26.10
CA THR A 13 5.36 -7.24 27.18
C THR A 13 4.96 -7.77 28.56
N GLY A 14 5.93 -7.87 29.48
CA GLY A 14 5.71 -8.44 30.82
C GLY A 14 5.21 -9.89 30.77
N SER A 15 5.82 -10.70 29.90
CA SER A 15 5.34 -12.06 29.58
C SER A 15 6.16 -13.18 30.22
N GLY A 16 7.06 -12.88 31.15
CA GLY A 16 7.79 -13.90 31.88
C GLY A 16 6.92 -14.65 32.91
N ARG A 17 5.79 -14.06 33.34
CA ARG A 17 4.91 -14.62 34.39
C ARG A 17 3.43 -14.24 34.16
N GLY A 18 2.54 -14.88 34.92
CA GLY A 18 1.13 -14.51 35.03
C GLY A 18 0.38 -14.47 33.70
N ILE A 19 -0.48 -13.45 33.54
CA ILE A 19 -1.35 -13.29 32.35
C ILE A 19 -0.52 -13.13 31.07
N GLY A 20 0.60 -12.40 31.13
CA GLY A 20 1.48 -12.21 29.98
C GLY A 20 2.09 -13.52 29.48
N ARG A 21 2.48 -14.41 30.40
CA ARG A 21 2.94 -15.76 30.06
C ARG A 21 1.85 -16.56 29.36
N GLU A 22 0.63 -16.55 29.88
CA GLU A 22 -0.50 -17.28 29.24
C GLU A 22 -0.83 -16.72 27.85
N HIS A 23 -0.72 -15.40 27.65
CA HIS A 23 -0.83 -14.82 26.30
C HIS A 23 0.25 -15.36 25.36
N ALA A 24 1.51 -15.40 25.79
CA ALA A 24 2.62 -15.89 24.99
C ALA A 24 2.45 -17.38 24.60
N LEU A 25 2.11 -18.24 25.57
CA LEU A 25 1.87 -19.67 25.34
C LEU A 25 0.67 -19.91 24.42
N SER A 26 -0.43 -19.17 24.62
CA SER A 26 -1.63 -19.30 23.79
C SER A 26 -1.38 -18.87 22.35
N LEU A 27 -0.70 -17.74 22.13
CA LEU A 27 -0.31 -17.27 20.81
C LEU A 27 0.59 -18.29 20.09
N ALA A 28 1.58 -18.84 20.79
CA ALA A 28 2.47 -19.87 20.26
C ALA A 28 1.72 -21.16 19.90
N LYS A 29 0.80 -21.62 20.76
CA LYS A 29 -0.09 -22.77 20.48
C LYS A 29 -0.93 -22.54 19.23
N HIS A 30 -1.29 -21.29 18.95
CA HIS A 30 -1.97 -20.86 17.73
C HIS A 30 -1.02 -20.52 16.56
N GLY A 31 0.26 -20.91 16.62
CA GLY A 31 1.19 -20.87 15.49
C GLY A 31 1.96 -19.56 15.33
N ALA A 32 1.93 -18.67 16.32
CA ALA A 32 2.72 -17.44 16.31
C ALA A 32 4.20 -17.70 16.64
N PHE A 33 5.08 -16.85 16.09
CA PHE A 33 6.45 -16.65 16.57
C PHE A 33 6.43 -15.53 17.60
N VAL A 34 6.93 -15.79 18.81
CA VAL A 34 6.67 -14.89 19.96
C VAL A 34 7.97 -14.26 20.48
N VAL A 35 8.00 -12.94 20.60
CA VAL A 35 9.01 -12.25 21.41
C VAL A 35 8.47 -12.12 22.83
N VAL A 36 9.10 -12.83 23.77
CA VAL A 36 8.77 -12.82 25.19
C VAL A 36 9.57 -11.71 25.85
N ASN A 37 8.95 -10.54 26.04
CA ASN A 37 9.60 -9.42 26.73
C ASN A 37 9.31 -9.45 28.23
N ASP A 38 10.36 -9.45 29.04
CA ASP A 38 10.28 -9.28 30.48
C ASP A 38 11.61 -8.73 31.01
N LEU A 39 11.55 -7.64 31.79
CA LEU A 39 12.73 -7.02 32.41
C LEU A 39 13.30 -7.88 33.56
N GLY A 40 12.54 -8.87 34.03
CA GLY A 40 12.92 -9.71 35.16
C GLY A 40 12.67 -9.08 36.52
N ALA A 41 11.91 -7.98 36.55
CA ALA A 41 11.51 -7.32 37.79
C ALA A 41 10.36 -8.10 38.47
N GLY A 42 10.34 -8.12 39.80
CA GLY A 42 9.21 -8.62 40.57
C GLY A 42 7.93 -7.81 40.32
N VAL A 43 6.79 -8.27 40.86
CA VAL A 43 5.51 -7.53 40.80
C VAL A 43 5.63 -6.15 41.48
N ASP A 44 6.53 -6.06 42.46
CA ASP A 44 6.96 -4.84 43.14
C ASP A 44 8.00 -4.03 42.34
N GLY A 45 8.22 -4.34 41.06
CA GLY A 45 9.10 -3.63 40.14
C GLY A 45 10.57 -3.56 40.56
N LYS A 46 11.04 -4.42 41.48
CA LYS A 46 12.45 -4.50 41.89
C LYS A 46 13.13 -5.74 41.29
N GLY A 47 14.44 -5.66 41.07
CA GLY A 47 15.24 -6.74 40.45
C GLY A 47 15.35 -6.63 38.94
N GLY A 48 16.05 -7.59 38.33
CA GLY A 48 16.32 -7.66 36.89
C GLY A 48 17.08 -8.93 36.52
N ASP A 49 16.35 -10.02 36.31
CA ASP A 49 16.86 -11.29 35.80
C ASP A 49 16.00 -11.71 34.60
N ALA A 50 16.57 -11.78 33.39
CA ALA A 50 15.84 -12.17 32.19
C ALA A 50 15.43 -13.67 32.18
N SER A 51 15.82 -14.46 33.20
CA SER A 51 15.49 -15.87 33.31
C SER A 51 13.99 -16.22 33.17
N PRO A 52 13.01 -15.41 33.64
CA PRO A 52 11.59 -15.72 33.45
C PRO A 52 11.18 -15.66 31.98
N ALA A 53 11.68 -14.70 31.20
CA ALA A 53 11.41 -14.66 29.77
C ALA A 53 11.98 -15.89 29.07
N GLN A 54 13.22 -16.30 29.42
CA GLN A 54 13.85 -17.48 28.84
C GLN A 54 13.12 -18.79 29.22
N GLN A 55 12.59 -18.89 30.45
CA GLN A 55 11.79 -20.05 30.85
C GLN A 55 10.56 -20.20 29.96
N VAL A 56 9.83 -19.12 29.70
CA VAL A 56 8.66 -19.14 28.81
C VAL A 56 9.05 -19.48 27.37
N VAL A 57 10.20 -18.99 26.88
CA VAL A 57 10.74 -19.40 25.57
C VAL A 57 10.94 -20.91 25.52
N ASN A 58 11.61 -21.50 26.52
CA ASN A 58 11.86 -22.93 26.57
C ASN A 58 10.54 -23.73 26.57
N GLU A 59 9.50 -23.23 27.24
CA GLU A 59 8.17 -23.86 27.23
C GLU A 59 7.50 -23.79 25.85
N ILE A 60 7.61 -22.65 25.16
CA ILE A 60 7.11 -22.48 23.79
C ILE A 60 7.83 -23.45 22.84
N GLU A 61 9.14 -23.58 22.96
CA GLU A 61 9.93 -24.51 22.16
C GLU A 61 9.58 -25.97 22.46
N ALA A 62 9.36 -26.33 23.73
CA ALA A 62 8.96 -27.67 24.13
C ALA A 62 7.61 -28.09 23.54
N MET A 63 6.70 -27.14 23.26
CA MET A 63 5.44 -27.40 22.55
C MET A 63 5.54 -27.25 21.02
N GLY A 64 6.75 -27.11 20.47
CA GLY A 64 7.01 -27.02 19.03
C GLY A 64 6.77 -25.63 18.42
N GLY A 65 6.66 -24.58 19.24
CA GLY A 65 6.58 -23.19 18.81
C GLY A 65 7.96 -22.55 18.58
N LYS A 66 7.97 -21.27 18.21
CA LYS A 66 9.21 -20.48 18.07
C LYS A 66 9.11 -19.22 18.92
N ALA A 67 10.13 -18.93 19.73
CA ALA A 67 10.15 -17.73 20.55
C ALA A 67 11.57 -17.21 20.78
N ILE A 68 11.69 -15.96 21.21
CA ILE A 68 12.95 -15.35 21.67
C ILE A 68 12.69 -14.46 22.89
N ALA A 69 13.62 -14.48 23.85
CA ALA A 69 13.55 -13.66 25.05
C ALA A 69 14.10 -12.25 24.77
N ASN A 70 13.47 -11.22 25.34
CA ASN A 70 13.97 -9.85 25.31
C ASN A 70 13.85 -9.21 26.70
N GLY A 71 14.94 -8.62 27.18
CA GLY A 71 15.03 -7.99 28.50
C GLY A 71 14.99 -6.46 28.51
N ASP A 72 14.56 -5.81 27.42
CA ASP A 72 14.56 -4.35 27.33
C ASP A 72 13.45 -3.71 28.20
N ASP A 73 13.79 -2.56 28.81
CA ASP A 73 12.81 -1.70 29.51
C ASP A 73 11.89 -0.99 28.51
N ILE A 74 10.65 -1.47 28.44
CA ILE A 74 9.57 -0.95 27.59
C ILE A 74 9.12 0.47 27.95
N SER A 75 9.44 0.94 29.15
CA SER A 75 9.14 2.31 29.59
C SER A 75 10.24 3.32 29.19
N SER A 76 11.36 2.82 28.67
CA SER A 76 12.39 3.61 28.01
C SER A 76 12.09 3.71 26.51
N TRP A 77 12.45 4.85 25.89
CA TRP A 77 12.24 5.05 24.46
C TRP A 77 13.10 4.08 23.63
N ASP A 78 14.40 4.01 23.95
CA ASP A 78 15.35 3.17 23.23
C ASP A 78 15.11 1.68 23.46
N GLY A 79 14.70 1.27 24.67
CA GLY A 79 14.35 -0.12 24.97
C GLY A 79 13.11 -0.57 24.21
N ALA A 80 12.07 0.27 24.14
CA ALA A 80 10.91 -0.01 23.30
C ALA A 80 11.27 -0.12 21.81
N GLU A 81 12.21 0.68 21.29
CA GLU A 81 12.70 0.55 19.92
C GLU A 81 13.44 -0.77 19.68
N ARG A 82 14.37 -1.13 20.57
CA ARG A 82 15.13 -2.38 20.49
C ARG A 82 14.24 -3.61 20.60
N LEU A 83 13.16 -3.54 21.37
CA LEU A 83 12.14 -4.58 21.42
C LEU A 83 11.48 -4.81 20.05
N ILE A 84 11.11 -3.74 19.35
CA ILE A 84 10.56 -3.87 17.98
C ILE A 84 11.61 -4.44 17.02
N LYS A 85 12.86 -3.95 17.09
CA LYS A 85 13.97 -4.47 16.26
C LYS A 85 14.20 -5.96 16.48
N THR A 86 14.16 -6.43 17.73
CA THR A 86 14.32 -7.86 18.07
C THR A 86 13.34 -8.74 17.30
N ALA A 87 12.06 -8.36 17.21
CA ALA A 87 11.07 -9.11 16.45
C ALA A 87 11.42 -9.17 14.95
N VAL A 88 11.79 -8.02 14.38
CA VAL A 88 12.10 -7.88 12.95
C VAL A 88 13.39 -8.61 12.59
N GLU A 89 14.45 -8.47 13.38
CA GLU A 89 15.75 -9.11 13.13
C GLU A 89 15.67 -10.64 13.29
N THR A 90 14.88 -11.13 14.25
CA THR A 90 14.77 -12.57 14.54
C THR A 90 13.81 -13.29 13.59
N PHE A 91 12.65 -12.69 13.32
CA PHE A 91 11.55 -13.36 12.63
C PHE A 91 11.18 -12.71 11.29
N GLY A 92 11.85 -11.61 10.91
CA GLY A 92 11.67 -10.93 9.63
C GLY A 92 10.46 -9.98 9.57
N ASP A 93 9.60 -9.95 10.59
CA ASP A 93 8.41 -9.08 10.61
C ASP A 93 7.89 -8.83 12.03
N LEU A 94 6.91 -7.94 12.18
CA LEU A 94 6.12 -7.74 13.38
C LEU A 94 4.65 -7.59 13.00
N HIS A 95 3.77 -8.40 13.60
CA HIS A 95 2.35 -8.43 13.28
C HIS A 95 1.46 -7.86 14.37
N ALA A 96 1.84 -8.04 15.64
CA ALA A 96 1.10 -7.52 16.79
C ALA A 96 2.01 -7.25 17.98
N VAL A 97 1.59 -6.32 18.84
CA VAL A 97 2.18 -6.06 20.15
C VAL A 97 1.07 -6.14 21.18
N VAL A 98 1.27 -6.97 22.21
CA VAL A 98 0.39 -7.08 23.37
C VAL A 98 1.04 -6.33 24.52
N ASN A 99 0.50 -5.14 24.84
CA ASN A 99 0.98 -4.33 25.96
C ASN A 99 0.37 -4.86 27.26
N ASN A 100 1.05 -5.81 27.89
CA ASN A 100 0.60 -6.46 29.13
C ASN A 100 1.44 -6.04 30.35
N ALA A 101 2.66 -5.52 30.16
CA ALA A 101 3.55 -5.14 31.26
C ALA A 101 2.90 -4.15 32.23
N GLY A 102 3.02 -4.44 33.53
CA GLY A 102 2.55 -3.60 34.62
C GLY A 102 3.24 -3.98 35.93
N ILE A 103 3.35 -2.99 36.83
CA ILE A 103 3.85 -3.16 38.21
C ILE A 103 2.85 -2.61 39.22
N LEU A 104 2.92 -3.06 40.47
CA LEU A 104 2.12 -2.53 41.56
C LEU A 104 3.01 -1.94 42.67
N ARG A 105 2.44 -1.00 43.43
CA ARG A 105 3.02 -0.40 44.65
C ARG A 105 1.93 -0.35 45.71
N ASP A 106 1.66 -1.51 46.30
CA ASP A 106 0.57 -1.64 47.26
C ASP A 106 0.90 -0.92 48.57
N ARG A 107 0.26 0.25 48.72
CA ARG A 107 0.31 1.13 49.89
C ARG A 107 -1.08 1.67 50.18
N MET A 108 -1.33 2.00 51.45
CA MET A 108 -2.43 2.91 51.76
C MET A 108 -2.16 4.23 51.05
N LEU A 109 -3.22 4.88 50.54
CA LEU A 109 -3.11 6.09 49.71
C LEU A 109 -2.17 7.16 50.31
N ALA A 110 -2.24 7.38 51.62
CA ALA A 110 -1.44 8.38 52.33
C ALA A 110 0.05 7.99 52.51
N ASN A 111 0.41 6.73 52.26
CA ASN A 111 1.76 6.19 52.47
C ASN A 111 2.50 5.90 51.16
N MET A 112 1.88 6.22 50.01
CA MET A 112 2.52 6.10 48.71
C MET A 112 3.49 7.26 48.50
N SER A 113 4.74 6.97 48.14
CA SER A 113 5.68 8.02 47.78
C SER A 113 5.47 8.49 46.34
N GLU A 114 5.96 9.70 46.02
CA GLU A 114 5.93 10.22 44.64
C GLU A 114 6.71 9.32 43.69
N GLU A 115 7.84 8.77 44.12
CA GLU A 115 8.67 7.86 43.31
C GLU A 115 7.94 6.54 43.00
N GLU A 116 7.17 6.02 43.98
CA GLU A 116 6.33 4.85 43.78
C GLU A 116 5.21 5.13 42.77
N TRP A 117 4.59 6.31 42.85
CA TRP A 117 3.55 6.75 41.91
C TRP A 117 4.11 6.90 40.49
N ASP A 118 5.23 7.61 40.35
CA ASP A 118 5.89 7.85 39.08
C ASP A 118 6.35 6.55 38.43
N ALA A 119 6.82 5.57 39.20
CA ALA A 119 7.18 4.25 38.69
C ALA A 119 5.97 3.54 38.04
N VAL A 120 4.81 3.56 38.71
CA VAL A 120 3.57 2.96 38.19
C VAL A 120 3.14 3.69 36.91
N ILE A 121 3.10 5.02 36.93
CA ILE A 121 2.75 5.83 35.75
C ILE A 121 3.70 5.59 34.58
N LYS A 122 5.01 5.53 34.86
CA LYS A 122 6.05 5.27 33.87
C LYS A 122 5.85 3.90 33.20
N VAL A 123 5.65 2.83 33.95
CA VAL A 123 5.45 1.50 33.36
C VAL A 123 4.10 1.40 32.66
N HIS A 124 3.01 1.83 33.30
CA HIS A 124 1.65 1.60 32.77
C HIS A 124 1.35 2.50 31.56
N LEU A 125 1.67 3.80 31.63
CA LEU A 125 1.38 4.73 30.54
C LEU A 125 2.49 4.72 29.49
N LYS A 126 3.72 5.02 29.88
CA LYS A 126 4.83 5.12 28.93
C LYS A 126 5.23 3.76 28.38
N GLY A 127 5.21 2.72 29.21
CA GLY A 127 5.44 1.34 28.78
C GLY A 127 4.39 0.77 27.84
N THR A 128 3.17 1.33 27.81
CA THR A 128 2.17 1.03 26.78
C THR A 128 2.39 1.88 25.52
N PHE A 129 2.65 3.17 25.69
CA PHE A 129 2.77 4.10 24.56
C PHE A 129 4.02 3.86 23.71
N ALA A 130 5.19 3.68 24.33
CA ALA A 130 6.45 3.62 23.60
C ALA A 130 6.52 2.41 22.64
N PRO A 131 6.26 1.15 23.06
CA PRO A 131 6.25 0.01 22.13
C PRO A 131 5.19 0.19 21.04
N SER A 132 4.00 0.66 21.39
CA SER A 132 2.92 0.92 20.42
C SER A 132 3.32 1.95 19.36
N ARG A 133 3.99 3.03 19.77
CA ARG A 133 4.48 4.07 18.86
C ARG A 133 5.54 3.52 17.91
N HIS A 134 6.51 2.75 18.41
CA HIS A 134 7.57 2.17 17.58
C HIS A 134 7.02 1.09 16.64
N ALA A 135 6.10 0.25 17.09
CA ALA A 135 5.40 -0.71 16.24
C ALA A 135 4.55 -0.01 15.18
N ALA A 136 3.82 1.05 15.54
CA ALA A 136 3.06 1.86 14.59
C ALA A 136 3.96 2.58 13.58
N ALA A 137 5.14 3.05 14.00
CA ALA A 137 6.14 3.59 13.11
C ALA A 137 6.62 2.50 12.14
N TYR A 138 7.03 1.33 12.64
CA TYR A 138 7.42 0.18 11.82
C TYR A 138 6.35 -0.20 10.79
N TRP A 139 5.09 -0.38 11.20
CA TRP A 139 3.99 -0.72 10.28
C TRP A 139 3.69 0.39 9.27
N ARG A 140 3.71 1.65 9.71
CA ARG A 140 3.60 2.81 8.82
C ARG A 140 4.78 2.83 7.85
N ASP A 141 5.94 2.33 8.25
CA ASP A 141 7.17 2.44 7.51
C ASP A 141 7.34 1.29 6.50
N GLN A 142 6.90 0.07 6.82
CA GLN A 142 6.72 -1.04 5.87
C GLN A 142 5.88 -0.68 4.64
N SER A 143 5.10 0.41 4.67
CA SER A 143 4.23 0.80 3.58
C SER A 143 4.85 1.67 2.47
N LYS A 144 6.13 2.07 2.56
CA LYS A 144 6.69 3.17 1.73
C LYS A 144 7.93 2.76 0.92
N ALA A 145 7.70 2.27 -0.31
CA ALA A 145 8.69 2.02 -1.38
C ALA A 145 8.03 1.87 -2.77
N GLY A 146 7.53 2.93 -3.38
CA GLY A 146 6.56 2.78 -4.47
C GLY A 146 7.13 2.34 -5.82
N LYS A 147 6.34 1.57 -6.57
CA LYS A 147 6.29 1.46 -8.04
C LYS A 147 6.65 2.74 -8.83
N ALA A 148 6.33 3.94 -8.33
CA ALA A 148 6.75 5.20 -8.96
C ALA A 148 8.28 5.38 -9.01
N GLY A 149 8.99 5.00 -7.95
CA GLY A 149 10.45 5.10 -7.88
C GLY A 149 11.12 4.12 -8.85
N VAL A 150 10.62 2.89 -8.93
CA VAL A 150 11.09 1.88 -9.90
C VAL A 150 10.86 2.34 -11.34
N ALA A 151 9.66 2.85 -11.65
CA ALA A 151 9.37 3.38 -12.99
C ALA A 151 10.32 4.51 -13.38
N ALA A 152 10.54 5.47 -12.46
CA ALA A 152 11.49 6.55 -12.68
C ALA A 152 12.91 6.02 -12.92
N ALA A 153 13.36 5.06 -12.11
CA ALA A 153 14.70 4.51 -12.21
C ALA A 153 14.93 3.74 -13.52
N LEU A 154 14.00 2.88 -13.92
CA LEU A 154 14.05 2.16 -15.20
C LEU A 154 14.13 3.13 -16.38
N THR A 155 13.31 4.19 -16.39
CA THR A 155 13.36 5.22 -17.44
C THR A 155 14.70 5.99 -17.46
N LEU A 156 15.25 6.32 -16.28
CA LEU A 156 16.53 7.01 -16.16
C LEU A 156 17.71 6.13 -16.63
N VAL A 157 17.76 4.87 -16.20
CA VAL A 157 18.82 3.93 -16.59
C VAL A 157 18.76 3.62 -18.08
N ALA A 158 17.57 3.44 -18.66
CA ALA A 158 17.41 3.30 -20.11
C ALA A 158 17.93 4.52 -20.90
N SER A 159 18.03 5.68 -20.26
CA SER A 159 18.62 6.91 -20.81
C SER A 159 20.10 7.10 -20.45
N GLY A 160 20.77 6.05 -19.97
CA GLY A 160 22.19 6.05 -19.61
C GLY A 160 22.55 6.86 -18.35
N LYS A 161 21.59 7.03 -17.43
CA LYS A 161 21.84 7.74 -16.16
C LYS A 161 22.24 6.76 -15.06
N ASP A 162 23.17 7.18 -14.20
CA ASP A 162 23.43 6.49 -12.94
C ASP A 162 22.29 6.79 -11.95
N VAL A 163 21.72 5.73 -11.40
CA VAL A 163 20.54 5.80 -10.54
C VAL A 163 20.75 4.93 -9.32
N LEU A 164 20.53 5.55 -8.16
CA LEU A 164 20.43 4.91 -6.87
C LEU A 164 19.00 5.05 -6.36
N ILE A 165 18.37 3.92 -6.03
CA ILE A 165 17.20 3.87 -5.17
C ILE A 165 17.68 3.52 -3.77
N ILE A 166 17.28 4.31 -2.78
CA ILE A 166 17.29 3.88 -1.38
C ILE A 166 15.87 3.54 -0.99
N ASP A 167 15.74 2.47 -0.22
CA ASP A 167 14.50 2.13 0.42
C ASP A 167 14.72 1.61 1.82
N LYS A 168 13.82 1.97 2.72
CA LYS A 168 13.90 1.53 4.11
C LYS A 168 13.33 0.14 4.33
N ALA A 169 12.50 -0.35 3.42
CA ALA A 169 11.95 -1.69 3.48
C ALA A 169 12.88 -2.69 2.78
N VAL A 170 12.71 -3.96 3.12
CA VAL A 170 13.27 -5.09 2.37
C VAL A 170 12.13 -5.71 1.57
N PHE A 171 12.35 -5.99 0.29
CA PHE A 171 11.41 -6.66 -0.57
C PHE A 171 11.58 -8.19 -0.47
N PRO A 172 10.48 -8.97 -0.53
CA PRO A 172 9.12 -8.54 -0.82
C PRO A 172 8.42 -7.87 0.37
N ARG A 173 7.68 -6.78 0.12
CA ARG A 173 6.87 -6.08 1.13
C ARG A 173 5.51 -5.66 0.60
N ASP A 174 4.49 -5.77 1.44
CA ASP A 174 3.12 -5.47 1.03
C ASP A 174 2.77 -3.97 1.12
N LYS A 175 1.71 -3.55 0.41
CA LYS A 175 1.04 -2.26 0.58
C LYS A 175 -0.42 -2.39 0.20
N CYS A 176 -1.31 -2.01 1.12
CA CYS A 176 -2.77 -2.03 0.92
C CYS A 176 -3.19 -1.43 -0.43
N CYS A 177 -3.88 -2.23 -1.24
CA CYS A 177 -4.39 -1.89 -2.56
C CYS A 177 -5.48 -2.91 -2.95
N GLY A 178 -6.30 -2.56 -3.94
CA GLY A 178 -7.20 -3.52 -4.58
C GLY A 178 -6.48 -4.53 -5.49
N ASP A 179 -5.20 -4.31 -5.82
CA ASP A 179 -4.36 -5.14 -6.72
C ASP A 179 -4.69 -5.06 -8.21
N GLY A 180 -5.73 -4.30 -8.58
CA GLY A 180 -6.15 -4.10 -9.96
C GLY A 180 -5.15 -3.28 -10.78
N LEU A 181 -4.76 -3.83 -11.92
CA LEU A 181 -4.00 -3.20 -12.99
C LEU A 181 -4.94 -2.85 -14.14
N THR A 182 -5.11 -1.56 -14.39
CA THR A 182 -5.86 -1.04 -15.53
C THR A 182 -5.03 -1.13 -16.82
N THR A 183 -5.66 -0.91 -17.97
CA THR A 183 -4.96 -0.93 -19.25
C THR A 183 -3.85 0.13 -19.29
N GLY A 184 -4.06 1.29 -18.65
CA GLY A 184 -3.04 2.34 -18.53
C GLY A 184 -1.80 1.84 -17.78
N ALA A 185 -2.00 1.23 -16.61
CA ALA A 185 -0.91 0.63 -15.83
C ALA A 185 -0.17 -0.46 -16.62
N LEU A 186 -0.91 -1.37 -17.27
CA LEU A 186 -0.33 -2.47 -18.04
C LEU A 186 0.54 -1.97 -19.21
N ARG A 187 0.09 -0.94 -19.95
CA ARG A 187 0.86 -0.35 -21.04
C ARG A 187 2.15 0.30 -20.56
N ILE A 188 2.13 0.95 -19.39
CA ILE A 188 3.35 1.53 -18.81
C ILE A 188 4.30 0.41 -18.37
N LEU A 189 3.79 -0.66 -17.76
CA LEU A 189 4.61 -1.81 -17.39
C LEU A 189 5.26 -2.47 -18.62
N GLU A 190 4.51 -2.66 -19.72
CA GLU A 190 5.04 -3.17 -20.99
C GLU A 190 6.13 -2.26 -21.56
N MET A 191 5.90 -0.95 -21.57
CA MET A 191 6.90 0.04 -22.02
C MET A 191 8.18 0.00 -21.17
N LEU A 192 8.06 -0.31 -19.87
CA LEU A 192 9.20 -0.48 -18.96
C LEU A 192 9.88 -1.86 -19.09
N GLY A 193 9.44 -2.71 -20.02
CA GLY A 193 9.99 -4.05 -20.24
C GLY A 193 9.65 -5.06 -19.15
N PHE A 194 8.62 -4.79 -18.34
CA PHE A 194 8.21 -5.68 -17.27
C PHE A 194 7.67 -7.02 -17.82
N ASN A 195 7.96 -8.13 -17.15
CA ASN A 195 7.41 -9.45 -17.51
C ASN A 195 6.32 -9.87 -16.50
N PRO A 196 5.03 -9.92 -16.88
CA PRO A 196 3.95 -10.36 -16.00
C PRO A 196 4.15 -11.75 -15.39
N ASN A 197 4.83 -12.66 -16.09
CA ASN A 197 5.08 -14.03 -15.61
C ASN A 197 6.04 -14.09 -14.41
N SER A 198 6.69 -12.97 -14.06
CA SER A 198 7.49 -12.85 -12.83
C SER A 198 6.65 -12.69 -11.55
N VAL A 199 5.34 -12.54 -11.69
CA VAL A 199 4.38 -12.44 -10.57
C VAL A 199 3.63 -13.76 -10.47
N ALA A 200 3.81 -14.48 -9.37
CA ALA A 200 3.31 -15.85 -9.21
C ALA A 200 1.77 -15.94 -9.29
N ASN A 201 1.07 -14.99 -8.65
CA ASN A 201 -0.38 -14.95 -8.60
C ASN A 201 -0.96 -13.88 -9.54
N TYR A 202 -0.33 -13.69 -10.70
CA TYR A 202 -0.84 -12.80 -11.74
C TYR A 202 -2.10 -13.38 -12.39
N GLN A 203 -3.20 -12.64 -12.33
CA GLN A 203 -4.48 -13.06 -12.90
C GLN A 203 -4.91 -12.09 -13.98
N ILE A 204 -5.00 -12.54 -15.23
CA ILE A 204 -5.62 -11.75 -16.30
C ILE A 204 -7.13 -11.72 -16.06
N CYS A 205 -7.73 -10.54 -16.22
CA CYS A 205 -9.18 -10.37 -16.19
C CYS A 205 -9.70 -9.97 -17.57
N ASP A 206 -10.81 -10.59 -17.94
CA ASP A 206 -11.52 -10.35 -19.19
C ASP A 206 -13.02 -10.11 -18.97
N GLU A 207 -13.54 -10.41 -17.78
CA GLU A 207 -14.94 -10.21 -17.40
C GLU A 207 -15.11 -9.30 -16.19
N VAL A 208 -16.09 -8.39 -16.28
CA VAL A 208 -16.38 -7.39 -15.25
C VAL A 208 -17.89 -7.32 -15.00
N ALA A 209 -18.30 -7.44 -13.74
CA ALA A 209 -19.68 -7.29 -13.30
C ALA A 209 -19.85 -5.99 -12.49
N LEU A 210 -20.79 -5.15 -12.92
CA LEU A 210 -21.14 -3.91 -12.24
C LEU A 210 -22.55 -4.00 -11.69
N ARG A 211 -22.71 -3.69 -10.39
CA ARG A 211 -24.02 -3.63 -9.74
C ARG A 211 -24.38 -2.21 -9.37
N SER A 212 -25.56 -1.77 -9.78
CA SER A 212 -26.09 -0.45 -9.45
C SER A 212 -26.67 -0.40 -8.03
N PRO A 213 -26.91 0.81 -7.48
CA PRO A 213 -27.55 0.97 -6.18
C PRO A 213 -29.00 0.45 -6.13
N SER A 214 -29.62 0.15 -7.28
CA SER A 214 -30.95 -0.47 -7.32
C SER A 214 -30.92 -1.99 -7.34
N GLY A 215 -29.73 -2.59 -7.29
CA GLY A 215 -29.54 -4.03 -7.40
C GLY A 215 -29.62 -4.57 -8.84
N ARG A 216 -29.51 -3.71 -9.86
CA ARG A 216 -29.39 -4.16 -11.24
C ARG A 216 -27.92 -4.47 -11.52
N GLU A 217 -27.64 -5.65 -12.05
CA GLU A 217 -26.31 -6.05 -12.46
C GLU A 217 -26.17 -5.99 -13.99
N ILE A 218 -24.99 -5.60 -14.46
CA ILE A 218 -24.59 -5.67 -15.86
C ILE A 218 -23.25 -6.39 -15.95
N GLN A 219 -23.14 -7.31 -16.91
CA GLN A 219 -21.88 -7.97 -17.26
C GLN A 219 -21.26 -7.29 -18.48
N LEU A 220 -19.96 -7.06 -18.39
CA LEU A 220 -19.14 -6.37 -19.35
C LEU A 220 -17.93 -7.23 -19.70
N ASP A 221 -17.76 -7.52 -20.98
CA ASP A 221 -16.60 -8.26 -21.49
C ASP A 221 -15.54 -7.26 -21.96
N LEU A 222 -14.33 -7.38 -21.43
CA LEU A 222 -13.17 -6.71 -21.99
C LEU A 222 -12.83 -7.30 -23.37
N PRO A 223 -12.14 -6.56 -24.26
CA PRO A 223 -11.89 -7.03 -25.62
C PRO A 223 -11.16 -8.38 -25.71
N ASN A 224 -10.30 -8.69 -24.74
CA ASN A 224 -9.58 -9.95 -24.61
C ASN A 224 -10.45 -11.17 -24.28
N ALA A 225 -11.69 -10.97 -23.82
CA ALA A 225 -12.64 -12.07 -23.61
C ALA A 225 -13.01 -12.78 -24.93
N ARG A 226 -12.91 -12.06 -26.06
CA ARG A 226 -13.30 -12.57 -27.39
C ARG A 226 -12.11 -12.91 -28.28
N ASP A 227 -11.01 -12.18 -28.11
CA ASP A 227 -9.79 -12.40 -28.88
C ASP A 227 -8.56 -12.11 -28.03
N GLN A 228 -7.90 -13.18 -27.58
CA GLN A 228 -6.68 -13.11 -26.77
C GLN A 228 -5.49 -12.46 -27.52
N LYS A 229 -5.53 -12.36 -28.86
CA LYS A 229 -4.50 -11.66 -29.64
C LYS A 229 -4.52 -10.15 -29.45
N THR A 230 -5.61 -9.61 -28.91
CA THR A 230 -5.75 -8.18 -28.62
C THR A 230 -4.96 -7.74 -27.38
N GLY A 231 -4.31 -8.66 -26.64
CA GLY A 231 -3.53 -8.34 -25.45
C GLY A 231 -4.40 -8.09 -24.21
N GLN A 232 -3.79 -7.71 -23.10
CA GLN A 232 -4.40 -7.61 -21.78
C GLN A 232 -4.95 -6.20 -21.52
N PHE A 233 -6.19 -6.12 -21.03
CA PHE A 233 -6.85 -4.86 -20.67
C PHE A 233 -7.00 -4.66 -19.16
N ALA A 234 -7.07 -5.74 -18.40
CA ALA A 234 -7.06 -5.71 -16.95
C ALA A 234 -6.35 -6.94 -16.41
N ALA A 235 -5.70 -6.80 -15.26
CA ALA A 235 -5.12 -7.91 -14.52
C ALA A 235 -5.09 -7.61 -13.03
N ILE A 236 -4.98 -8.63 -12.19
CA ILE A 236 -4.84 -8.53 -10.75
C ILE A 236 -3.48 -9.10 -10.37
N ALA A 237 -2.73 -8.37 -9.57
CA ALA A 237 -1.41 -8.79 -9.12
C ALA A 237 -1.21 -8.39 -7.65
N PRO A 238 -1.08 -9.36 -6.71
CA PRO A 238 -0.86 -9.05 -5.31
C PRO A 238 0.31 -8.08 -5.14
N ARG A 239 0.10 -7.01 -4.37
CA ARG A 239 1.09 -5.92 -4.31
C ARG A 239 2.46 -6.33 -3.81
N ILE A 240 2.52 -7.26 -2.87
CA ILE A 240 3.76 -7.84 -2.38
C ILE A 240 4.57 -8.51 -3.51
N GLU A 241 3.91 -9.17 -4.45
CA GLU A 241 4.55 -9.85 -5.57
C GLU A 241 4.88 -8.89 -6.71
N LEU A 242 3.94 -8.00 -7.08
CA LEU A 242 4.14 -7.02 -8.15
C LEU A 242 5.29 -6.07 -7.80
N ASP A 243 5.28 -5.50 -6.59
CA ASP A 243 6.32 -4.56 -6.19
C ASP A 243 7.69 -5.27 -6.13
N ASN A 244 7.76 -6.52 -5.63
CA ASN A 244 8.99 -7.30 -5.63
C ASN A 244 9.49 -7.60 -7.05
N ALA A 245 8.61 -8.09 -7.93
CA ALA A 245 8.95 -8.38 -9.32
C ALA A 245 9.50 -7.14 -10.04
N LEU A 246 8.92 -5.97 -9.78
CA LEU A 246 9.41 -4.69 -10.30
C LEU A 246 10.81 -4.34 -9.77
N VAL A 247 11.07 -4.57 -8.49
CA VAL A 247 12.39 -4.36 -7.88
C VAL A 247 13.43 -5.30 -8.48
N GLN A 248 13.10 -6.59 -8.66
CA GLN A 248 14.01 -7.53 -9.31
C GLN A 248 14.27 -7.15 -10.77
N HIS A 249 13.25 -6.71 -11.50
CA HIS A 249 13.39 -6.20 -12.87
C HIS A 249 14.29 -4.97 -12.94
N ALA A 250 14.15 -4.04 -11.98
CA ALA A 250 15.01 -2.86 -11.88
C ALA A 250 16.48 -3.24 -11.61
N ARG A 251 16.73 -4.18 -10.69
CA ARG A 251 18.08 -4.71 -10.43
C ARG A 251 18.68 -5.35 -11.69
N ALA A 252 17.92 -6.20 -12.36
CA ALA A 252 18.34 -6.85 -13.61
C ALA A 252 18.62 -5.83 -14.73
N SER A 253 17.95 -4.67 -14.69
CA SER A 253 18.16 -3.56 -15.63
C SER A 253 19.31 -2.63 -15.23
N GLY A 254 20.07 -2.93 -14.17
CA GLY A 254 21.24 -2.15 -13.73
C GLY A 254 20.95 -1.01 -12.75
N VAL A 255 19.74 -0.93 -12.19
CA VAL A 255 19.42 0.02 -11.12
C VAL A 255 20.09 -0.42 -9.82
N ARG A 256 20.85 0.47 -9.17
CA ARG A 256 21.37 0.22 -7.82
C ARG A 256 20.26 0.45 -6.80
N ILE A 257 19.95 -0.56 -6.00
CA ILE A 257 18.90 -0.51 -4.98
C ILE A 257 19.49 -0.90 -3.63
N VAL A 258 19.41 0.02 -2.66
CA VAL A 258 19.85 -0.18 -1.29
C VAL A 258 18.63 -0.26 -0.39
N GLU A 259 18.39 -1.43 0.19
CA GLU A 259 17.31 -1.68 1.14
C GLU A 259 17.78 -1.41 2.58
N ASN A 260 16.84 -1.38 3.53
CA ASN A 260 17.11 -0.96 4.92
C ASN A 260 17.77 0.42 5.06
N CYS A 261 17.65 1.29 4.06
CA CYS A 261 18.17 2.65 4.13
C CYS A 261 17.06 3.70 3.99
N ALA A 262 16.85 4.48 5.04
CA ALA A 262 15.77 5.46 5.12
C ALA A 262 16.26 6.89 4.86
N PHE A 263 15.48 7.68 4.12
CA PHE A 263 15.67 9.13 4.08
C PHE A 263 15.49 9.75 5.48
N VAL A 264 16.44 10.61 5.89
CA VAL A 264 16.37 11.38 7.14
C VAL A 264 16.07 12.85 6.84
N SER A 265 16.94 13.51 6.07
CA SER A 265 16.81 14.93 5.76
C SER A 265 17.55 15.32 4.49
N VAL A 266 17.20 16.48 3.93
CA VAL A 266 18.06 17.16 2.95
C VAL A 266 19.08 18.00 3.73
N ALA A 267 20.35 17.61 3.67
CA ALA A 267 21.44 18.29 4.35
C ALA A 267 21.70 19.67 3.74
N SER A 268 21.80 19.70 2.40
CA SER A 268 21.92 20.94 1.65
C SER A 268 21.48 20.74 0.19
N GLN A 269 21.22 21.82 -0.51
CA GLN A 269 21.04 21.80 -1.96
C GLN A 269 21.41 23.16 -2.55
N ASN A 270 21.95 23.15 -3.76
CA ASN A 270 22.36 24.35 -4.49
C ASN A 270 21.90 24.29 -5.97
N SER A 271 22.43 25.17 -6.80
CA SER A 271 22.08 25.23 -8.22
C SER A 271 22.69 24.10 -9.06
N HIS A 272 23.36 23.09 -8.48
CA HIS A 272 24.00 21.97 -9.18
C HIS A 272 23.66 20.60 -8.60
N GLU A 273 23.49 20.50 -7.28
CA GLU A 273 23.28 19.22 -6.60
C GLU A 273 22.45 19.34 -5.32
N ILE A 274 22.06 18.18 -4.80
CA ILE A 274 21.35 17.97 -3.54
C ILE A 274 22.09 16.90 -2.72
N ILE A 275 22.28 17.16 -1.44
CA ILE A 275 22.91 16.26 -0.47
C ILE A 275 21.84 15.79 0.50
N VAL A 276 21.75 14.47 0.67
CA VAL A 276 20.70 13.80 1.43
C VAL A 276 21.33 12.96 2.52
N ASN A 277 20.89 13.17 3.76
CA ASN A 277 21.24 12.31 4.88
C ASN A 277 20.28 11.14 4.93
N THR A 278 20.82 9.96 5.21
CA THR A 278 20.07 8.72 5.36
C THR A 278 20.44 8.01 6.65
N ASP A 279 19.54 7.12 7.07
CA ASP A 279 19.77 6.16 8.13
C ASP A 279 19.88 4.78 7.47
N CYS A 280 21.12 4.29 7.32
CA CYS A 280 21.41 2.94 6.86
C CYS A 280 22.21 2.17 7.94
N PRO A 281 22.14 0.82 7.93
CA PRO A 281 22.98 -0.05 8.75
C PRO A 281 24.48 0.23 8.64
N ALA A 282 25.25 -0.19 9.65
CA ALA A 282 26.68 0.08 9.75
C ALA A 282 27.51 -0.42 8.55
N ASN A 283 27.08 -1.50 7.90
CA ASN A 283 27.72 -2.06 6.71
C ASN A 283 27.41 -1.29 5.42
N LEU A 284 26.59 -0.23 5.48
CA LEU A 284 26.20 0.63 4.35
C LEU A 284 26.63 2.09 4.60
N VAL A 285 27.81 2.28 5.20
CA VAL A 285 28.30 3.60 5.62
C VAL A 285 28.40 4.60 4.47
N ASP A 286 28.74 4.14 3.26
CA ASP A 286 28.86 4.98 2.05
C ASP A 286 27.52 5.58 1.59
N TYR A 287 26.41 5.11 2.14
CA TYR A 287 25.07 5.59 1.80
C TYR A 287 24.48 6.53 2.85
N LYS A 288 25.17 6.79 3.98
CA LYS A 288 24.71 7.71 5.04
C LYS A 288 24.53 9.15 4.56
N GLU A 289 25.34 9.56 3.59
CA GLU A 289 25.21 10.84 2.90
C GLU A 289 25.30 10.59 1.40
N ILE A 290 24.28 11.04 0.66
CA ILE A 290 24.17 10.81 -0.78
C ILE A 290 24.09 12.15 -1.50
N THR A 291 25.02 12.37 -2.44
CA THR A 291 25.02 13.51 -3.34
C THR A 291 24.42 13.13 -4.69
N ALA A 292 23.44 13.90 -5.16
CA ALA A 292 22.78 13.67 -6.44
C ALA A 292 22.54 14.97 -7.21
N LYS A 293 22.45 14.89 -8.54
CA LYS A 293 22.04 16.05 -9.36
C LYS A 293 20.57 16.41 -9.16
N PHE A 294 19.73 15.41 -8.95
CA PHE A 294 18.30 15.55 -8.70
C PHE A 294 17.82 14.38 -7.84
N MET A 295 16.80 14.62 -7.00
CA MET A 295 16.14 13.60 -6.19
C MET A 295 14.70 13.41 -6.69
N ILE A 296 14.26 12.16 -6.79
CA ILE A 296 12.84 11.81 -7.03
C ILE A 296 12.29 11.20 -5.74
N ALA A 297 11.33 11.89 -5.12
CA ALA A 297 10.68 11.46 -3.90
C ALA A 297 9.46 10.59 -4.21
N ALA A 298 9.65 9.26 -4.13
CA ALA A 298 8.63 8.22 -4.34
C ALA A 298 8.15 7.59 -3.01
N ASP A 299 8.18 8.36 -1.94
CA ASP A 299 8.01 7.94 -0.53
C ASP A 299 6.55 8.00 -0.03
N GLY A 300 5.60 8.14 -0.96
CA GLY A 300 4.18 7.89 -0.77
C GLY A 300 3.40 8.97 0.00
N MET A 301 2.18 8.63 0.43
CA MET A 301 1.22 9.55 1.08
C MET A 301 1.81 10.29 2.29
N TRP A 302 2.68 9.62 3.03
CA TRP A 302 3.28 10.13 4.27
C TRP A 302 4.70 10.66 4.09
N SER A 303 5.01 11.12 2.87
CA SER A 303 6.33 11.53 2.39
C SER A 303 7.17 12.26 3.45
N PRO A 304 8.19 11.61 4.07
CA PRO A 304 9.17 12.29 4.91
C PRO A 304 9.95 13.37 4.13
N VAL A 305 10.19 13.18 2.83
CA VAL A 305 10.89 14.17 2.01
C VAL A 305 10.08 15.47 1.92
N ARG A 306 8.76 15.37 1.71
CA ARG A 306 7.89 16.56 1.73
C ARG A 306 7.93 17.29 3.07
N LYS A 307 7.97 16.54 4.18
CA LYS A 307 8.05 17.15 5.52
C LYS A 307 9.37 17.89 5.69
N SER A 308 10.49 17.27 5.36
CA SER A 308 11.82 17.88 5.43
C SER A 308 11.94 19.14 4.56
N LEU A 309 11.26 19.17 3.41
CA LEU A 309 11.27 20.31 2.47
C LEU A 309 10.15 21.34 2.71
N GLY A 310 9.40 21.25 3.81
CA GLY A 310 8.29 22.18 4.11
C GLY A 310 7.16 22.15 3.07
N ALA A 311 7.00 21.03 2.35
CA ALA A 311 5.99 20.83 1.31
C ALA A 311 4.79 20.00 1.79
N SER A 312 4.79 19.54 3.04
CA SER A 312 3.69 18.80 3.66
C SER A 312 2.60 19.72 4.20
N GLN A 313 1.34 19.30 4.08
CA GLN A 313 0.21 19.94 4.77
C GLN A 313 -0.08 19.17 6.07
N SER A 314 -0.12 19.89 7.20
CA SER A 314 -0.48 19.30 8.50
C SER A 314 -1.89 18.72 8.47
N GLY A 315 -2.09 17.56 9.11
CA GLY A 315 -3.40 16.91 9.22
C GLY A 315 -3.97 16.33 7.91
N TYR A 316 -3.23 16.32 6.80
CA TYR A 316 -3.74 15.78 5.54
C TYR A 316 -3.81 14.24 5.56
N LEU A 317 -4.98 13.69 5.26
CA LEU A 317 -5.28 12.25 5.31
C LEU A 317 -5.76 11.65 3.97
N GLY A 318 -5.59 12.37 2.86
CA GLY A 318 -6.10 11.96 1.55
C GLY A 318 -7.57 12.34 1.34
N GLU A 319 -8.06 12.09 0.14
CA GLU A 319 -9.45 12.34 -0.26
C GLU A 319 -10.31 11.09 -0.03
N TRP A 320 -9.69 9.91 -0.12
CA TRP A 320 -10.35 8.62 0.01
C TRP A 320 -9.81 7.84 1.21
N HIS A 321 -10.66 6.95 1.71
CA HIS A 321 -10.32 5.92 2.67
C HIS A 321 -10.78 4.58 2.12
N ALA A 322 -9.85 3.65 1.95
CA ALA A 322 -10.13 2.34 1.38
C ALA A 322 -9.81 1.23 2.38
N PHE A 323 -10.65 0.21 2.44
CA PHE A 323 -10.47 -1.02 3.19
C PHE A 323 -10.30 -2.19 2.25
N ARG A 324 -9.45 -3.15 2.61
CA ARG A 324 -9.29 -4.36 1.81
C ARG A 324 -8.86 -5.58 2.63
N GLN A 325 -9.26 -6.77 2.19
CA GLN A 325 -8.88 -8.07 2.74
C GLN A 325 -8.82 -9.15 1.65
N TYR A 326 -7.99 -10.18 1.85
CA TYR A 326 -7.93 -11.32 0.92
C TYR A 326 -8.98 -12.30 1.41
N VAL A 327 -9.56 -13.03 0.49
CA VAL A 327 -10.52 -14.09 0.77
C VAL A 327 -10.03 -15.33 0.07
N GLY A 328 -9.94 -16.45 0.78
CA GLY A 328 -9.69 -17.77 0.23
C GLY A 328 -11.00 -18.56 0.10
N ASN A 329 -10.94 -19.73 -0.54
CA ASN A 329 -12.10 -20.60 -0.77
C ASN A 329 -13.27 -19.89 -1.48
N VAL A 330 -12.95 -18.96 -2.37
CA VAL A 330 -13.92 -18.27 -3.21
C VAL A 330 -14.40 -19.26 -4.28
N THR A 331 -15.62 -19.77 -4.12
CA THR A 331 -16.23 -20.75 -5.04
C THR A 331 -17.29 -20.11 -5.95
N GLY A 332 -17.75 -18.91 -5.60
CA GLY A 332 -18.71 -18.16 -6.40
C GLY A 332 -18.09 -17.49 -7.64
N PRO A 333 -18.90 -16.71 -8.40
CA PRO A 333 -18.47 -16.00 -9.60
C PRO A 333 -17.25 -15.06 -9.42
N ALA A 334 -17.01 -14.56 -8.21
CA ALA A 334 -15.89 -13.67 -7.90
C ALA A 334 -14.51 -14.36 -7.96
N SER A 335 -14.47 -15.68 -8.11
CA SER A 335 -13.23 -16.44 -8.37
C SER A 335 -12.67 -16.21 -9.78
N LYS A 336 -13.50 -15.71 -10.71
CA LYS A 336 -13.13 -15.56 -12.13
C LYS A 336 -13.33 -14.15 -12.66
N LYS A 337 -14.32 -13.42 -12.13
CA LYS A 337 -14.74 -12.11 -12.65
C LYS A 337 -14.46 -11.00 -11.67
N LEU A 338 -14.13 -9.82 -12.19
CA LEU A 338 -14.01 -8.62 -11.40
C LEU A 338 -15.41 -8.10 -11.04
N PHE A 339 -15.66 -7.83 -9.77
CA PHE A 339 -16.88 -7.19 -9.30
C PHE A 339 -16.63 -5.76 -8.84
N VAL A 340 -17.53 -4.85 -9.21
CA VAL A 340 -17.69 -3.53 -8.60
C VAL A 340 -19.15 -3.33 -8.22
N TRP A 341 -19.38 -3.01 -6.95
CA TRP A 341 -20.71 -2.80 -6.39
C TRP A 341 -20.86 -1.35 -5.95
N PHE A 342 -21.76 -0.63 -6.62
CA PHE A 342 -22.18 0.72 -6.22
C PHE A 342 -23.30 0.62 -5.19
N GLU A 343 -22.91 0.37 -3.95
CA GLU A 343 -23.84 0.28 -2.83
C GLU A 343 -24.34 1.67 -2.41
N LYS A 344 -25.64 1.79 -2.11
CA LYS A 344 -26.28 3.09 -1.82
C LYS A 344 -25.59 3.87 -0.70
N ASP A 345 -25.16 3.15 0.32
CA ASP A 345 -24.52 3.64 1.53
C ASP A 345 -23.01 3.87 1.36
N LEU A 346 -22.39 3.33 0.31
CA LEU A 346 -21.00 3.62 -0.02
C LEU A 346 -20.82 4.81 -0.95
N LEU A 347 -21.89 5.27 -1.64
CA LEU A 347 -21.80 6.35 -2.62
C LEU A 347 -21.20 7.64 -2.05
N PRO A 348 -20.34 8.33 -2.81
CA PRO A 348 -19.94 8.04 -4.21
C PRO A 348 -18.83 6.99 -4.35
N GLY A 349 -18.47 6.33 -3.26
CA GLY A 349 -17.58 5.17 -3.27
C GLY A 349 -18.25 3.88 -3.72
N TYR A 350 -17.51 2.79 -3.61
CA TYR A 350 -17.92 1.47 -4.10
C TYR A 350 -17.17 0.35 -3.38
N ALA A 351 -17.75 -0.85 -3.42
CA ALA A 351 -17.10 -2.08 -3.03
C ALA A 351 -16.59 -2.83 -4.26
N TRP A 352 -15.58 -3.69 -4.08
CA TRP A 352 -15.02 -4.50 -5.15
C TRP A 352 -14.68 -5.91 -4.68
N SER A 353 -14.61 -6.85 -5.63
CA SER A 353 -13.93 -8.14 -5.46
C SER A 353 -13.15 -8.47 -6.71
N PHE A 354 -11.82 -8.58 -6.59
CA PHE A 354 -10.90 -8.80 -7.71
C PHE A 354 -10.32 -10.23 -7.61
N PRO A 355 -10.49 -11.06 -8.65
CA PRO A 355 -10.13 -12.47 -8.59
C PRO A 355 -8.62 -12.67 -8.53
N LEU A 356 -8.19 -13.70 -7.81
CA LEU A 356 -6.83 -14.22 -7.78
C LEU A 356 -6.84 -15.73 -8.06
N PRO A 357 -5.70 -16.32 -8.46
CA PRO A 357 -5.63 -17.76 -8.71
C PRO A 357 -5.98 -18.59 -7.46
N ASN A 358 -6.29 -19.87 -7.67
CA ASN A 358 -6.56 -20.85 -6.62
C ASN A 358 -7.74 -20.51 -5.69
N GLY A 359 -8.81 -19.92 -6.25
CA GLY A 359 -10.02 -19.60 -5.49
C GLY A 359 -9.78 -18.52 -4.44
N ARG A 360 -8.90 -17.56 -4.73
CA ARG A 360 -8.69 -16.39 -3.88
C ARG A 360 -9.29 -15.14 -4.52
N ALA A 361 -9.53 -14.11 -3.72
CA ALA A 361 -9.91 -12.79 -4.21
C ALA A 361 -9.39 -11.68 -3.28
N ASN A 362 -9.23 -10.48 -3.82
CA ASN A 362 -9.05 -9.24 -3.07
C ASN A 362 -10.41 -8.54 -2.99
N ILE A 363 -11.01 -8.49 -1.79
CA ILE A 363 -12.28 -7.79 -1.55
C ILE A 363 -12.03 -6.51 -0.75
N GLY A 364 -12.80 -5.47 -1.02
CA GLY A 364 -12.66 -4.20 -0.31
C GLY A 364 -13.75 -3.20 -0.64
N PHE A 365 -13.65 -2.03 -0.03
CA PHE A 365 -14.46 -0.88 -0.39
C PHE A 365 -13.70 0.43 -0.18
N GLY A 366 -14.06 1.45 -0.95
CA GLY A 366 -13.50 2.78 -0.84
C GLY A 366 -14.61 3.80 -0.62
N ILE A 367 -14.40 4.74 0.29
CA ILE A 367 -15.29 5.88 0.51
C ILE A 367 -14.51 7.20 0.49
N LEU A 368 -15.18 8.28 0.12
CA LEU A 368 -14.63 9.62 0.27
C LEU A 368 -14.59 10.03 1.74
N ARG A 369 -13.49 10.66 2.17
CA ARG A 369 -13.36 11.26 3.50
C ARG A 369 -14.25 12.49 3.63
N GLY A 370 -14.83 12.68 4.82
CA GLY A 370 -15.86 13.70 5.06
C GLY A 370 -17.28 13.26 4.68
N SER A 371 -17.46 12.01 4.25
CA SER A 371 -18.78 11.37 4.13
C SER A 371 -19.35 11.00 5.51
N LYS A 372 -20.59 10.47 5.54
CA LYS A 372 -21.41 10.22 6.73
C LYS A 372 -20.82 9.28 7.80
N TYR A 373 -19.66 8.66 7.58
CA TYR A 373 -19.15 7.58 8.44
C TYR A 373 -17.87 7.94 9.20
N SER A 374 -17.91 7.73 10.51
CA SER A 374 -16.76 7.68 11.41
C SER A 374 -15.95 6.39 11.22
N VAL A 375 -14.75 6.34 11.80
CA VAL A 375 -13.87 5.15 11.74
C VAL A 375 -14.50 3.90 12.35
N GLN A 376 -15.28 4.05 13.42
CA GLN A 376 -15.96 2.93 14.08
C GLN A 376 -17.10 2.37 13.22
N GLU A 377 -17.87 3.25 12.57
CA GLU A 377 -18.94 2.85 11.67
C GLU A 377 -18.39 2.12 10.43
N MET A 378 -17.19 2.48 9.96
CA MET A 378 -16.54 1.77 8.84
C MET A 378 -16.20 0.30 9.17
N LYS A 379 -15.91 -0.04 10.44
CA LYS A 379 -15.67 -1.43 10.85
C LYS A 379 -16.96 -2.25 10.86
N ALA A 380 -18.06 -1.67 11.33
CA ALA A 380 -19.38 -2.31 11.30
C ALA A 380 -19.84 -2.53 9.84
N LEU A 381 -19.63 -1.50 9.00
CA LEU A 381 -19.92 -1.55 7.56
C LEU A 381 -19.17 -2.69 6.86
N TRP A 382 -17.93 -3.00 7.25
CA TRP A 382 -17.19 -4.13 6.67
C TRP A 382 -17.89 -5.48 6.88
N VAL A 383 -18.33 -5.75 8.11
CA VAL A 383 -19.02 -7.01 8.45
C VAL A 383 -20.37 -7.07 7.73
N GLU A 384 -21.12 -5.97 7.72
CA GLU A 384 -22.40 -5.87 7.05
C GLU A 384 -22.25 -6.11 5.53
N LEU A 385 -21.27 -5.47 4.89
CA LEU A 385 -21.01 -5.58 3.45
C LEU A 385 -20.82 -7.04 3.03
N LEU A 386 -20.01 -7.80 3.76
CA LEU A 386 -19.74 -9.21 3.46
C LEU A 386 -20.99 -10.10 3.62
N SER A 387 -21.91 -9.72 4.51
CA SER A 387 -23.16 -10.45 4.74
C SER A 387 -24.24 -10.17 3.69
N ARG A 388 -24.05 -9.20 2.79
CA ARG A 388 -25.05 -8.85 1.76
C ARG A 388 -25.24 -10.02 0.80
N PRO A 389 -26.50 -10.42 0.49
CA PRO A 389 -26.76 -11.64 -0.29
C PRO A 389 -26.02 -11.73 -1.63
N HIS A 390 -25.91 -10.61 -2.37
CA HIS A 390 -25.21 -10.60 -3.65
C HIS A 390 -23.68 -10.67 -3.52
N ILE A 391 -23.11 -10.16 -2.42
CA ILE A 391 -21.66 -10.25 -2.16
C ILE A 391 -21.32 -11.65 -1.66
N ALA A 392 -22.08 -12.17 -0.68
CA ALA A 392 -21.93 -13.54 -0.21
C ALA A 392 -22.11 -14.56 -1.34
N SER A 393 -23.11 -14.37 -2.22
CA SER A 393 -23.29 -15.23 -3.40
C SER A 393 -22.15 -15.10 -4.41
N ALA A 394 -21.57 -13.90 -4.58
CA ALA A 394 -20.43 -13.70 -5.47
C ALA A 394 -19.18 -14.41 -4.96
N LEU A 395 -18.95 -14.40 -3.63
CA LEU A 395 -17.82 -15.07 -3.00
C LEU A 395 -18.00 -16.59 -2.90
N GLY A 396 -19.22 -17.05 -2.62
CA GLY A 396 -19.53 -18.45 -2.29
C GLY A 396 -19.64 -18.68 -0.78
N GLN A 397 -20.33 -19.74 -0.38
CA GLN A 397 -20.65 -20.03 1.03
C GLN A 397 -19.41 -20.39 1.87
N ASP A 398 -18.40 -20.98 1.24
CA ASP A 398 -17.19 -21.45 1.91
C ASP A 398 -16.08 -20.39 1.98
N ALA A 399 -16.36 -19.16 1.53
CA ALA A 399 -15.39 -18.09 1.45
C ALA A 399 -14.85 -17.74 2.85
N THR A 400 -13.53 -17.70 2.99
CA THR A 400 -12.84 -17.46 4.26
C THR A 400 -11.98 -16.21 4.19
N LEU A 401 -12.17 -15.28 5.12
CA LEU A 401 -11.35 -14.08 5.21
C LEU A 401 -9.92 -14.43 5.62
N GLU A 402 -8.94 -13.93 4.88
CA GLU A 402 -7.53 -14.15 5.13
C GLU A 402 -6.90 -12.94 5.81
N GLY A 403 -6.13 -13.21 6.86
CA GLY A 403 -5.36 -12.20 7.58
C GLY A 403 -6.21 -11.05 8.11
N ARG A 404 -5.61 -9.85 8.21
CA ARG A 404 -6.31 -8.65 8.67
C ARG A 404 -6.86 -7.85 7.50
N HIS A 405 -8.00 -7.21 7.69
CA HIS A 405 -8.39 -6.10 6.81
C HIS A 405 -7.47 -4.91 7.09
N THR A 406 -7.05 -4.23 6.03
CA THR A 406 -6.18 -3.05 6.12
C THR A 406 -6.90 -1.84 5.55
N ALA A 407 -6.73 -0.69 6.22
CA ALA A 407 -7.24 0.59 5.73
C ALA A 407 -6.10 1.45 5.19
N TRP A 408 -6.35 2.20 4.11
CA TRP A 408 -5.35 3.08 3.51
C TRP A 408 -5.94 4.44 3.09
N PRO A 409 -5.30 5.57 3.45
CA PRO A 409 -5.62 6.86 2.86
C PRO A 409 -5.12 6.93 1.42
N ILE A 410 -5.96 7.38 0.49
CA ILE A 410 -5.57 7.56 -0.91
C ILE A 410 -5.62 9.07 -1.24
N PRO A 411 -4.46 9.68 -1.57
CA PRO A 411 -4.40 11.08 -1.95
C PRO A 411 -4.63 11.27 -3.46
N ALA A 412 -5.65 12.05 -3.80
CA ALA A 412 -6.17 12.26 -5.15
C ALA A 412 -6.39 13.75 -5.45
N ARG A 413 -5.32 14.55 -5.37
CA ARG A 413 -5.39 16.03 -5.55
C ARG A 413 -4.18 16.60 -6.29
N ILE A 414 -3.65 15.84 -7.24
CA ILE A 414 -2.47 16.21 -8.02
C ILE A 414 -2.55 17.61 -8.67
N THR A 415 -3.77 18.09 -8.96
CA THR A 415 -4.01 19.41 -9.57
C THR A 415 -3.65 20.59 -8.66
N SER A 416 -3.66 20.40 -7.34
CA SER A 416 -3.29 21.42 -6.34
C SER A 416 -2.03 21.08 -5.55
N ALA A 417 -1.49 19.87 -5.71
CA ALA A 417 -0.30 19.44 -5.00
C ALA A 417 0.96 20.18 -5.46
N LYS A 418 1.83 20.56 -4.51
CA LYS A 418 3.18 21.03 -4.84
C LYS A 418 3.98 19.88 -5.48
N LEU A 419 4.32 20.02 -6.77
CA LEU A 419 4.92 18.97 -7.60
C LEU A 419 6.44 18.82 -7.42
N SER A 420 7.12 19.88 -7.01
CA SER A 420 8.58 19.90 -6.81
C SER A 420 8.98 20.90 -5.73
N SER A 421 10.18 20.74 -5.19
CA SER A 421 10.82 21.70 -4.28
C SER A 421 12.33 21.65 -4.48
N GLY A 422 12.93 22.75 -4.93
CA GLY A 422 14.35 22.78 -5.27
C GLY A 422 14.71 21.73 -6.33
N ARG A 423 15.69 20.86 -6.02
CA ARG A 423 16.13 19.74 -6.87
C ARG A 423 15.37 18.43 -6.62
N THR A 424 14.19 18.51 -6.00
CA THR A 424 13.34 17.34 -5.70
C THR A 424 12.06 17.37 -6.52
N LEU A 425 11.75 16.28 -7.23
CA LEU A 425 10.46 16.02 -7.86
C LEU A 425 9.66 15.01 -7.01
N PHE A 426 8.37 15.27 -6.75
CA PHE A 426 7.49 14.34 -6.03
C PHE A 426 6.69 13.48 -7.01
N VAL A 427 6.56 12.18 -6.74
CA VAL A 427 5.86 11.22 -7.61
C VAL A 427 4.93 10.28 -6.83
N GLY A 428 4.00 9.62 -7.52
CA GLY A 428 2.99 8.74 -6.93
C GLY A 428 2.15 9.42 -5.84
N ASP A 429 1.90 8.73 -4.74
CA ASP A 429 1.10 9.30 -3.65
C ASP A 429 1.76 10.53 -3.01
N ALA A 430 3.09 10.71 -3.13
CA ALA A 430 3.76 11.91 -2.63
C ALA A 430 3.34 13.17 -3.40
N VAL A 431 2.78 13.03 -4.61
CA VAL A 431 2.19 14.13 -5.37
C VAL A 431 0.66 14.02 -5.47
N CYS A 432 0.05 13.16 -4.65
CA CYS A 432 -1.40 12.96 -4.61
C CYS A 432 -1.98 12.51 -5.96
N ALA A 433 -1.28 11.61 -6.64
CA ALA A 433 -1.54 11.24 -8.03
C ALA A 433 -2.74 10.32 -8.28
N ALA A 434 -3.38 9.78 -7.24
CA ALA A 434 -4.49 8.84 -7.45
C ALA A 434 -5.67 9.52 -8.16
N ASP A 435 -6.45 8.72 -8.89
CA ASP A 435 -7.66 9.20 -9.56
C ASP A 435 -8.75 9.58 -8.52
N THR A 436 -9.45 10.70 -8.77
CA THR A 436 -10.46 11.23 -7.86
C THR A 436 -11.77 10.47 -7.83
N MET A 437 -12.10 9.74 -8.88
CA MET A 437 -13.35 9.00 -9.02
C MET A 437 -13.17 7.55 -8.58
N THR A 438 -12.06 6.91 -9.00
CA THR A 438 -11.84 5.47 -8.77
C THR A 438 -10.85 5.20 -7.64
N GLY A 439 -10.08 6.19 -7.18
CA GLY A 439 -8.98 5.92 -6.23
C GLY A 439 -7.85 5.06 -6.83
N GLU A 440 -7.84 4.86 -8.15
CA GLU A 440 -6.77 4.14 -8.84
C GLU A 440 -5.44 4.87 -8.68
N GLY A 441 -4.43 4.16 -8.16
CA GLY A 441 -3.10 4.73 -7.92
C GLY A 441 -1.94 4.04 -8.64
N ILE A 442 -2.11 2.84 -9.21
CA ILE A 442 -0.99 2.07 -9.77
C ILE A 442 -0.44 2.72 -11.04
N GLY A 443 -1.29 2.86 -12.07
CA GLY A 443 -0.91 3.49 -13.33
C GLY A 443 -0.42 4.92 -13.12
N GLN A 444 -1.13 5.68 -12.28
CA GLN A 444 -0.78 7.06 -11.95
C GLN A 444 0.59 7.19 -11.27
N ALA A 445 0.91 6.27 -10.36
CA ALA A 445 2.23 6.23 -9.72
C ALA A 445 3.34 5.92 -10.72
N LEU A 446 3.15 4.91 -11.59
CA LEU A 446 4.12 4.58 -12.63
C LEU A 446 4.33 5.77 -13.58
N LEU A 447 3.24 6.38 -14.05
CA LEU A 447 3.27 7.50 -15.00
C LEU A 447 4.01 8.71 -14.43
N THR A 448 3.68 9.14 -13.21
CA THR A 448 4.40 10.26 -12.56
C THR A 448 5.91 9.99 -12.42
N GLY A 449 6.30 8.74 -12.15
CA GLY A 449 7.70 8.30 -12.16
C GLY A 449 8.38 8.48 -13.52
N VAL A 450 7.76 7.96 -14.58
CA VAL A 450 8.24 8.11 -15.97
C VAL A 450 8.37 9.60 -16.35
N LEU A 451 7.33 10.40 -16.11
CA LEU A 451 7.33 11.82 -16.47
C LEU A 451 8.43 12.60 -15.72
N ALA A 452 8.69 12.27 -14.45
CA ALA A 452 9.79 12.87 -13.69
C ALA A 452 11.16 12.52 -14.29
N ALA A 453 11.37 11.25 -14.61
CA ALA A 453 12.59 10.77 -15.26
C ALA A 453 12.84 11.44 -16.61
N GLU A 454 11.83 11.47 -17.49
CA GLU A 454 11.94 12.12 -18.79
C GLU A 454 12.18 13.64 -18.68
N SER A 455 11.60 14.30 -17.67
CA SER A 455 11.86 15.71 -17.44
C SER A 455 13.31 15.96 -17.03
N ILE A 456 13.90 15.08 -16.22
CA ILE A 456 15.33 15.15 -15.88
C ILE A 456 16.20 14.91 -17.12
N THR A 457 15.90 13.89 -17.93
CA THR A 457 16.72 13.57 -19.12
C THR A 457 16.63 14.64 -20.21
N SER A 458 15.52 15.37 -20.28
CA SER A 458 15.34 16.49 -21.22
C SER A 458 16.25 17.70 -20.97
N SER A 459 16.98 17.74 -19.85
CA SER A 459 17.92 18.81 -19.52
C SER A 459 19.33 18.27 -19.28
N PRO A 460 20.22 18.26 -20.30
CA PRO A 460 21.57 17.70 -20.18
C PRO A 460 22.43 18.33 -19.07
N GLN A 461 22.19 19.61 -18.76
CA GLN A 461 22.90 20.36 -17.70
C GLN A 461 22.17 20.30 -16.34
N TYR A 462 21.14 19.48 -16.18
CA TYR A 462 20.35 19.37 -14.95
C TYR A 462 19.85 20.72 -14.43
N ASN A 463 19.41 21.60 -15.35
CA ASN A 463 18.92 22.92 -14.99
C ASN A 463 17.60 22.78 -14.22
N GLN A 464 17.63 23.14 -12.94
CA GLN A 464 16.53 22.92 -12.02
C GLN A 464 15.22 23.53 -12.51
N HIS A 465 15.24 24.78 -12.97
CA HIS A 465 14.04 25.48 -13.42
C HIS A 465 13.42 24.81 -14.65
N LYS A 466 14.23 24.46 -15.65
CA LYS A 466 13.77 23.78 -16.87
C LYS A 466 13.16 22.40 -16.56
N ILE A 467 13.81 21.62 -15.70
CA ILE A 467 13.32 20.30 -15.29
C ILE A 467 11.98 20.43 -14.56
N CYS A 468 11.90 21.27 -13.53
CA CYS A 468 10.68 21.45 -12.75
C CYS A 468 9.52 21.99 -13.59
N LYS A 469 9.81 22.90 -14.53
CA LYS A 469 8.82 23.43 -15.48
C LYS A 469 8.33 22.35 -16.46
N SER A 470 9.25 21.58 -17.03
CA SER A 470 8.94 20.44 -17.91
C SER A 470 8.05 19.42 -17.19
N TYR A 471 8.41 19.05 -15.95
CA TYR A 471 7.63 18.11 -15.14
C TYR A 471 6.24 18.66 -14.85
N SER A 472 6.13 19.93 -14.45
CA SER A 472 4.82 20.57 -14.21
C SER A 472 3.93 20.59 -15.45
N GLN A 473 4.50 20.87 -16.63
CA GLN A 473 3.75 20.88 -17.89
C GLN A 473 3.27 19.47 -18.28
N LYS A 474 4.12 18.45 -18.10
CA LYS A 474 3.75 17.05 -18.35
C LYS A 474 2.65 16.57 -17.41
N ILE A 475 2.76 16.84 -16.10
CA ILE A 475 1.70 16.51 -15.13
C ILE A 475 0.40 17.23 -15.48
N LYS A 476 0.46 18.52 -15.85
CA LYS A 476 -0.73 19.26 -16.28
C LYS A 476 -1.39 18.63 -17.51
N ARG A 477 -0.58 18.30 -18.52
CA ARG A 477 -1.06 17.65 -19.73
C ARG A 477 -1.72 16.32 -19.42
N GLU A 478 -1.05 15.45 -18.67
CA GLU A 478 -1.53 14.09 -18.44
C GLU A 478 -2.68 14.00 -17.45
N PHE A 479 -2.68 14.78 -16.37
CA PHE A 479 -3.62 14.57 -15.26
C PHE A 479 -4.75 15.57 -15.18
N PHE A 480 -4.60 16.83 -15.64
CA PHE A 480 -5.57 17.87 -15.26
C PHE A 480 -6.92 17.70 -15.97
N ALA A 481 -6.92 17.26 -17.22
CA ALA A 481 -8.16 17.00 -17.97
C ALA A 481 -8.92 15.82 -17.37
N ASP A 482 -8.21 14.71 -17.12
CA ASP A 482 -8.76 13.50 -16.52
C ASP A 482 -9.28 13.75 -15.11
N HIS A 483 -8.48 14.41 -14.26
CA HIS A 483 -8.87 14.71 -12.89
C HIS A 483 -10.09 15.62 -12.79
N ARG A 484 -10.19 16.63 -13.67
CA ARG A 484 -11.40 17.48 -13.79
C ARG A 484 -12.62 16.67 -14.18
N MET A 485 -12.47 15.73 -15.11
CA MET A 485 -13.57 14.86 -15.50
C MET A 485 -13.97 13.89 -14.39
N SER A 486 -13.00 13.21 -13.78
CA SER A 486 -13.22 12.32 -12.64
C SER A 486 -13.93 13.05 -11.49
N TYR A 487 -13.61 14.33 -11.26
CA TYR A 487 -14.34 15.15 -10.30
C TYR A 487 -15.81 15.40 -10.70
N VAL A 488 -16.08 15.72 -11.97
CA VAL A 488 -17.46 15.91 -12.48
C VAL A 488 -18.26 14.61 -12.40
N LEU A 489 -17.67 13.49 -12.82
CA LEU A 489 -18.29 12.16 -12.76
C LEU A 489 -18.50 11.70 -11.32
N GLY A 490 -17.57 12.02 -10.41
CA GLY A 490 -17.72 11.78 -8.98
C GLY A 490 -19.00 12.42 -8.43
N LYS A 491 -19.35 13.64 -8.85
CA LYS A 491 -20.63 14.28 -8.49
C LYS A 491 -21.84 13.55 -9.04
N ILE A 492 -21.74 12.94 -10.22
CA ILE A 492 -22.81 12.11 -10.80
C ILE A 492 -23.00 10.84 -9.96
N LEU A 493 -21.90 10.20 -9.53
CA LEU A 493 -21.91 9.01 -8.68
C LEU A 493 -22.43 9.27 -7.25
N GLN A 494 -22.41 10.52 -6.77
CA GLN A 494 -23.05 10.88 -5.50
C GLN A 494 -24.57 10.69 -5.51
N ASN A 495 -25.20 10.65 -6.69
CA ASN A 495 -26.65 10.52 -6.82
C ASN A 495 -27.04 9.12 -7.33
N ALA A 496 -27.81 8.39 -6.54
CA ALA A 496 -28.25 7.03 -6.86
C ALA A 496 -29.13 6.94 -8.13
N VAL A 497 -29.92 7.98 -8.44
CA VAL A 497 -30.76 8.04 -9.66
C VAL A 497 -29.88 8.23 -10.89
N MET A 498 -28.91 9.13 -10.82
CA MET A 498 -27.98 9.39 -11.93
C MET A 498 -27.07 8.19 -12.19
N THR A 499 -26.52 7.58 -11.13
CA THR A 499 -25.72 6.34 -11.21
C THR A 499 -26.51 5.21 -11.89
N ARG A 500 -27.80 5.06 -11.54
CA ARG A 500 -28.70 4.10 -12.20
C ARG A 500 -28.86 4.41 -13.69
N GLY A 501 -29.03 5.68 -14.06
CA GLY A 501 -29.14 6.13 -15.44
C GLY A 501 -27.92 5.77 -16.28
N VAL A 502 -26.72 6.07 -15.77
CA VAL A 502 -25.44 5.76 -16.43
C VAL A 502 -25.28 4.26 -16.65
N LEU A 503 -25.50 3.43 -15.62
CA LEU A 503 -25.37 1.98 -15.74
C LEU A 503 -26.43 1.36 -16.68
N ARG A 504 -27.64 1.96 -16.77
CA ARG A 504 -28.66 1.52 -17.74
C ARG A 504 -28.21 1.79 -19.18
N LEU A 505 -27.59 2.94 -19.44
CA LEU A 505 -27.04 3.29 -20.76
C LEU A 505 -25.83 2.41 -21.11
N ALA A 506 -24.93 2.19 -20.15
CA ALA A 506 -23.79 1.29 -20.32
C ALA A 506 -24.24 -0.11 -20.76
N GLY A 507 -25.32 -0.63 -20.18
CA GLY A 507 -25.87 -1.95 -20.49
C GLY A 507 -26.80 -2.05 -21.72
N TYR A 508 -27.08 -0.95 -22.44
CA TYR A 508 -28.14 -0.89 -23.46
C TYR A 508 -27.90 -1.77 -24.70
N SER A 509 -26.67 -1.82 -25.21
CA SER A 509 -26.29 -2.63 -26.38
C SER A 509 -24.88 -3.22 -26.24
N ASN A 510 -24.53 -4.18 -27.11
CA ASN A 510 -23.17 -4.72 -27.17
C ASN A 510 -22.12 -3.62 -27.44
N TRP A 511 -22.49 -2.62 -28.24
CA TRP A 511 -21.64 -1.49 -28.53
C TRP A 511 -21.43 -0.60 -27.29
N THR A 512 -22.50 -0.27 -26.55
CA THR A 512 -22.35 0.56 -25.34
C THR A 512 -21.57 -0.18 -24.25
N ARG A 513 -21.80 -1.48 -24.07
CA ARG A 513 -21.06 -2.31 -23.10
C ARG A 513 -19.56 -2.33 -23.38
N ARG A 514 -19.19 -2.62 -24.64
CA ARG A 514 -17.79 -2.65 -25.08
C ARG A 514 -17.09 -1.32 -24.88
N ASN A 515 -17.72 -0.21 -25.25
CA ASN A 515 -17.09 1.10 -25.14
C ASN A 515 -17.08 1.62 -23.70
N PHE A 516 -18.10 1.30 -22.90
CA PHE A 516 -18.14 1.66 -21.49
C PHE A 516 -17.04 0.94 -20.69
N VAL A 517 -16.83 -0.37 -20.91
CA VAL A 517 -15.78 -1.10 -20.20
C VAL A 517 -14.39 -0.61 -20.61
N ARG A 518 -14.18 -0.33 -21.90
CA ARG A 518 -12.94 0.33 -22.36
C ARG A 518 -12.76 1.69 -21.71
N TRP A 519 -13.82 2.48 -21.57
CA TRP A 519 -13.77 3.77 -20.90
C TRP A 519 -13.43 3.67 -19.41
N MET A 520 -13.83 2.60 -18.74
CA MET A 520 -13.55 2.36 -17.33
C MET A 520 -12.10 1.94 -17.07
N PHE A 521 -11.48 1.16 -17.97
CA PHE A 521 -10.12 0.62 -17.78
C PHE A 521 -9.03 1.34 -18.60
N GLU A 522 -9.41 2.11 -19.62
CA GLU A 522 -8.49 2.95 -20.39
C GLU A 522 -8.63 4.41 -19.92
N ASP A 523 -7.52 5.14 -19.85
CA ASP A 523 -7.52 6.57 -19.46
C ASP A 523 -7.95 7.47 -20.63
N GLU A 524 -7.55 7.12 -21.85
CA GLU A 524 -7.83 7.86 -23.10
C GLU A 524 -9.32 8.22 -23.33
N PRO A 525 -10.30 7.30 -23.14
CA PRO A 525 -11.74 7.57 -23.27
C PRO A 525 -12.28 8.65 -22.34
N ARG A 526 -11.69 8.79 -21.14
CA ARG A 526 -12.12 9.77 -20.14
C ARG A 526 -11.72 11.16 -20.63
N ALA A 527 -10.43 11.47 -20.77
CA ALA A 527 -9.96 12.79 -21.20
C ALA A 527 -10.66 13.35 -22.44
N ALA A 528 -10.92 12.51 -23.44
CA ALA A 528 -11.27 12.93 -24.80
C ALA A 528 -12.58 13.74 -24.89
N VAL A 529 -13.57 13.51 -24.04
CA VAL A 529 -14.84 14.28 -24.08
C VAL A 529 -14.59 15.77 -23.80
N LEU A 530 -13.55 16.11 -23.01
CA LEU A 530 -13.17 17.49 -22.68
C LEU A 530 -11.83 17.92 -23.28
N THR A 531 -11.12 17.03 -23.99
CA THR A 531 -9.86 17.33 -24.70
C THR A 531 -9.87 16.80 -26.13
N PRO A 532 -10.50 17.53 -27.07
CA PRO A 532 -10.60 17.14 -28.48
C PRO A 532 -9.25 16.83 -29.14
N SER A 533 -8.16 17.46 -28.68
CA SER A 533 -6.79 17.22 -29.18
C SER A 533 -6.24 15.82 -28.89
N ARG A 534 -6.86 15.07 -27.97
CA ARG A 534 -6.53 13.65 -27.71
C ARG A 534 -7.26 12.67 -28.63
N TRP A 535 -8.20 13.14 -29.46
CA TRP A 535 -8.90 12.26 -30.39
C TRP A 535 -7.96 11.80 -31.51
N HIS A 536 -7.89 10.49 -31.71
CA HIS A 536 -7.17 9.90 -32.84
C HIS A 536 -7.96 8.73 -33.46
N ARG A 537 -7.73 8.44 -34.74
CA ARG A 537 -8.51 7.43 -35.50
C ARG A 537 -8.45 6.00 -34.93
N LYS A 538 -7.48 5.70 -34.06
CA LYS A 538 -7.29 4.38 -33.42
C LYS A 538 -7.80 4.32 -31.97
N PHE A 539 -8.45 5.37 -31.48
CA PHE A 539 -8.86 5.56 -30.09
C PHE A 539 -9.64 4.38 -29.48
N LEU A 540 -10.68 3.87 -30.16
CA LEU A 540 -11.45 2.68 -29.76
C LEU A 540 -10.99 1.39 -30.44
N LYS A 541 -9.76 1.37 -30.97
CA LYS A 541 -9.19 0.24 -31.72
C LYS A 541 -7.78 -0.13 -31.24
N ARG A 542 -7.27 0.53 -30.20
CA ARG A 542 -5.97 0.20 -29.63
C ARG A 542 -6.06 -1.13 -28.90
N ASP A 543 -5.05 -1.97 -29.10
CA ASP A 543 -4.91 -3.23 -28.40
C ASP A 543 -4.49 -3.02 -26.94
N GLY A 544 -4.69 -4.05 -26.13
CA GLY A 544 -4.17 -4.19 -24.77
C GLY A 544 -2.65 -4.39 -24.76
N ALA A 545 -2.10 -4.45 -23.57
CA ALA A 545 -0.66 -4.64 -23.34
C ALA A 545 -0.29 -6.13 -23.32
N PHE A 546 1.01 -6.45 -23.40
CA PHE A 546 1.55 -7.81 -23.33
C PHE A 546 0.89 -8.74 -24.33
N LYS A 547 0.85 -8.31 -25.60
CA LYS A 547 0.45 -9.21 -26.68
C LYS A 547 1.38 -10.43 -26.66
N LEU A 548 0.78 -11.62 -26.71
CA LEU A 548 1.53 -12.83 -27.01
C LEU A 548 2.21 -12.58 -28.36
N SER A 549 3.53 -12.46 -28.35
CA SER A 549 4.30 -12.34 -29.58
C SER A 549 3.95 -13.55 -30.43
N GLN A 550 3.38 -13.33 -31.62
CA GLN A 550 3.53 -14.33 -32.67
C GLN A 550 5.02 -14.56 -32.81
N SER A 551 5.45 -15.81 -32.69
CA SER A 551 6.75 -16.25 -33.15
C SER A 551 7.10 -15.48 -34.41
N LEU A 552 8.28 -14.86 -34.43
CA LEU A 552 8.91 -14.41 -35.65
C LEU A 552 9.00 -15.63 -36.57
N GLU A 553 7.97 -15.82 -37.41
CA GLU A 553 8.08 -16.69 -38.56
C GLU A 553 9.16 -16.07 -39.43
N THR A 554 10.26 -16.80 -39.50
CA THR A 554 11.36 -16.58 -40.41
C THR A 554 10.78 -16.48 -41.83
N LYS A 555 10.90 -15.32 -42.44
CA LYS A 555 10.99 -15.17 -43.90
C LYS A 555 12.03 -14.13 -44.23
#